data_AF-A0A434WYS6-F1
#
_entry.id   AF-A0A434WYS6-F1
#
_cell.length_a   1.000
_cell.length_b   1.000
_cell.length_c   1.000
_cell.angle_alpha   90.00
_cell.angle_beta   90.00
_cell.angle_gamma   90.00
#
_symmetry.space_group_name_H-M   'P 1'
#
loop_
_entity.id
_entity.type
_entity.pdbx_description
1 polymer ?
#
loop_
_entity_poly.entity_id
_entity_poly.type
_entity_poly.pdbx_seq_one_letter_code
_entity_poly.pdbx_strand_id
1 'polypeptide(L)' 'MFTDDVAVRRLKILVEQYVETRKKRHDVISTANAGTAIREVMPSCPLSGKAFDDLIAACAIEHGLAVLFDNPGISGTEI' A
#
# COMPACT_ATOMS: atom_id res chain seq x y z
N MET A 1 -0.85 11.63 -21.60
CA MET A 1 -0.95 10.29 -20.95
C MET A 1 0.29 10.08 -20.08
N PHE A 2 0.53 10.97 -19.10
CA PHE A 2 1.75 11.02 -18.26
C PHE A 2 1.45 11.18 -16.76
N THR A 3 0.18 11.39 -16.41
CA THR A 3 -0.26 11.62 -15.04
C THR A 3 -0.23 10.34 -14.22
N ASP A 4 -0.55 9.20 -14.84
CA ASP A 4 -0.55 7.89 -14.19
C ASP A 4 0.85 7.44 -13.80
N ASP A 5 1.87 7.62 -14.65
CA ASP A 5 3.26 7.26 -14.31
C ASP A 5 3.81 8.06 -13.14
N VAL A 6 3.49 9.36 -13.07
CA VAL A 6 3.91 10.21 -11.95
C VAL A 6 3.17 9.81 -10.67
N ALA A 7 1.88 9.52 -10.76
CA ALA A 7 1.07 9.08 -9.63
C ALA A 7 1.54 7.72 -9.09
N VAL A 8 1.85 6.76 -9.98
CA VAL A 8 2.39 5.44 -9.63
C VAL A 8 3.78 5.55 -8.99
N ARG A 9 4.64 6.43 -9.52
CA ARG A 9 5.96 6.66 -8.93
C ARG A 9 5.87 7.29 -7.54
N ARG A 10 4.97 8.27 -7.35
CA ARG A 10 4.70 8.85 -6.03
C ARG A 10 4.14 7.82 -5.06
N LEU A 11 3.25 6.95 -5.53
CA LEU A 11 2.68 5.88 -4.73
C LEU A 11 3.76 4.93 -4.20
N LYS A 12 4.69 4.50 -5.06
CA LYS A 12 5.83 3.66 -4.64
C LYS A 12 6.66 4.34 -3.56
N ILE A 13 6.99 5.63 -3.74
CA ILE A 13 7.78 6.38 -2.75
C ILE A 13 7.04 6.46 -1.41
N LEU A 14 5.71 6.70 -1.42
CA LEU A 14 4.92 6.76 -0.19
C LEU A 14 4.84 5.40 0.53
N VAL A 15 4.70 4.32 -0.24
CA VAL A 15 4.67 2.95 0.30
C VAL A 15 6.01 2.61 0.93
N GLU A 16 7.11 2.88 0.23
CA GLU A 16 8.46 2.66 0.72
C GLU A 16 8.74 3.47 2.00
N GLN A 17 8.38 4.76 2.02
CA GLN A 17 8.49 5.60 3.22
C GLN A 17 7.66 5.07 4.40
N TYR A 18 6.45 4.59 4.14
CA TYR A 18 5.60 4.01 5.17
C TYR A 18 6.21 2.72 5.74
N VAL A 19 6.68 1.83 4.87
CA VAL A 19 7.32 0.56 5.22
C VAL A 19 8.60 0.81 6.03
N GLU A 20 9.48 1.71 5.58
CA GLU A 20 10.72 2.06 6.29
C GLU A 20 10.47 2.72 7.66
N THR A 21 9.44 3.55 7.77
CA THR A 21 9.07 4.17 9.04
C THR A 21 8.53 3.14 10.03
N ARG A 22 7.70 2.20 9.54
CA ARG A 22 7.16 1.10 10.34
C ARG A 22 8.23 0.09 10.72
N LYS A 23 9.19 -0.23 9.83
CA LYS A 23 10.32 -1.14 10.09
C LYS A 23 11.07 -0.78 11.36
N LYS A 24 11.27 0.52 11.61
CA LYS A 24 11.96 1.00 12.83
C LYS A 24 11.18 0.76 14.12
N ARG A 25 9.88 0.50 14.05
CA ARG A 25 8.97 0.44 15.20
C ARG A 25 8.20 -0.88 15.33
N HIS A 26 8.04 -1.64 14.25
CA HIS A 26 7.22 -2.84 14.17
C HIS A 26 7.77 -3.79 13.10
N ASP A 27 7.72 -5.10 13.37
CA ASP A 27 8.13 -6.15 12.42
C ASP A 27 7.04 -6.55 11.41
N VAL A 28 5.82 -5.98 11.54
CA VAL A 28 4.65 -6.35 10.73
C VAL A 28 4.00 -5.12 10.11
N ILE A 29 3.64 -5.22 8.83
CA ILE A 29 2.88 -4.23 8.07
C ILE A 29 1.48 -4.77 7.80
N SER A 30 0.43 -4.08 8.28
CA SER A 30 -0.95 -4.37 7.88
C SER A 30 -1.33 -3.58 6.63
N THR A 31 -1.82 -4.29 5.61
CA THR A 31 -2.29 -3.73 4.33
C THR A 31 -3.44 -2.75 4.50
N ALA A 32 -4.39 -3.02 5.41
CA ALA A 32 -5.50 -2.12 5.71
C ALA A 32 -5.02 -0.78 6.30
N ASN A 33 -4.08 -0.83 7.25
CA ASN A 33 -3.49 0.35 7.87
C ASN A 33 -2.62 1.13 6.88
N ALA A 34 -1.81 0.43 6.10
CA ALA A 34 -0.99 1.04 5.04
C ALA A 34 -1.87 1.74 4.00
N GLY A 35 -2.97 1.10 3.57
CA GLY A 35 -3.89 1.70 2.62
C GLY A 35 -4.64 2.90 3.15
N THR A 36 -5.08 2.86 4.41
CA THR A 36 -5.69 4.03 5.05
C THR A 36 -4.71 5.19 5.12
N ALA A 37 -3.49 4.95 5.60
CA ALA A 37 -2.47 5.99 5.73
C ALA A 37 -2.06 6.60 4.38
N ILE A 38 -1.90 5.78 3.35
CA ILE A 38 -1.50 6.23 2.01
C ILE A 38 -2.66 6.98 1.32
N ARG A 39 -3.92 6.56 1.52
CA ARG A 39 -5.10 7.27 0.98
C ARG A 39 -5.31 8.63 1.62
N GLU A 40 -5.01 8.78 2.91
CA GLU A 40 -5.02 10.08 3.60
C GLU A 40 -4.02 11.06 2.95
N VAL A 41 -2.81 10.59 2.62
CA VAL A 41 -1.78 11.42 1.99
C VAL A 41 -2.03 11.60 0.49
N MET A 42 -2.64 10.61 -0.17
CA MET A 42 -2.88 10.59 -1.61
C MET A 42 -4.31 10.13 -1.94
N PRO A 43 -5.30 11.03 -1.82
CA PRO A 43 -6.70 10.70 -2.06
C PRO A 43 -7.00 10.27 -3.51
N SER A 44 -6.21 10.76 -4.48
CA SER A 44 -6.26 10.33 -5.90
C SER A 44 -5.33 9.15 -6.15
N CYS A 45 -5.48 8.07 -5.38
CA CYS A 45 -4.64 6.88 -5.52
C CYS A 45 -4.93 6.17 -6.86
N PRO A 46 -3.94 5.97 -7.76
CA PRO A 46 -4.14 5.33 -9.06
C PRO A 46 -4.33 3.81 -8.95
N LEU A 47 -3.98 3.22 -7.80
CA LEU A 47 -4.17 1.80 -7.51
C LEU A 47 -5.22 1.62 -6.41
N SER A 48 -6.08 0.62 -6.56
CA SER A 48 -7.11 0.27 -5.59
C SER A 48 -7.21 -1.25 -5.42
N GLY A 49 -7.69 -1.68 -4.26
CA GLY A 49 -7.91 -3.09 -3.92
C GLY A 49 -6.63 -3.93 -3.97
N LYS A 50 -6.74 -5.13 -4.55
CA LYS A 50 -5.68 -6.15 -4.51
C LYS A 50 -4.36 -5.70 -5.13
N ALA A 51 -4.38 -4.92 -6.21
CA ALA A 51 -3.15 -4.44 -6.85
C ALA A 51 -2.34 -3.50 -5.93
N PHE A 52 -3.04 -2.76 -5.07
CA PHE A 52 -2.41 -1.90 -4.08
C PHE A 52 -1.87 -2.71 -2.89
N ASP A 53 -2.62 -3.71 -2.43
CA ASP A 53 -2.17 -4.64 -1.38
C ASP A 53 -0.94 -5.45 -1.82
N ASP A 54 -0.93 -5.94 -3.07
CA ASP A 54 0.20 -6.66 -3.67
C ASP A 54 1.46 -5.76 -3.74
N LEU A 55 1.32 -4.46 -4.02
CA LEU A 55 2.43 -3.50 -4.06
C LEU A 55 3.02 -3.25 -2.66
N ILE A 56 2.17 -3.09 -1.65
CA ILE A 56 2.62 -2.99 -0.25
C ILE A 56 3.33 -4.28 0.17
N ALA A 57 2.77 -5.43 -0.21
CA ALA A 57 3.33 -6.72 0.15
C ALA A 57 4.72 -6.92 -0.48
N ALA A 58 4.87 -6.61 -1.78
CA ALA A 58 6.15 -6.68 -2.46
C ALA A 58 7.21 -5.80 -1.77
N CYS A 59 6.86 -4.54 -1.47
CA CYS A 59 7.77 -3.61 -0.80
C CYS A 59 8.13 -4.08 0.62
N ALA A 60 7.16 -4.56 1.40
CA ALA A 60 7.44 -5.07 2.74
C ALA A 60 8.34 -6.32 2.71
N ILE A 61 8.14 -7.25 1.76
CA ILE A 61 8.99 -8.43 1.58
C ILE A 61 10.42 -8.02 1.21
N GLU A 62 10.59 -7.08 0.28
CA GLU A 62 11.91 -6.55 -0.10
C GLU A 62 12.66 -5.96 1.10
N HIS A 63 11.94 -5.35 2.03
CA HIS A 63 12.51 -4.74 3.23
C HIS A 63 12.64 -5.70 4.43
N GLY A 64 12.26 -6.96 4.26
CA GLY A 64 12.35 -8.02 5.28
C GLY A 64 11.28 -7.96 6.36
N LEU A 65 10.13 -7.35 6.07
CA LEU A 65 9.02 -7.20 7.00
C LEU A 65 7.91 -8.21 6.72
N ALA A 66 7.27 -8.70 7.78
CA ALA A 66 6.09 -9.54 7.66
C ALA A 66 4.88 -8.69 7.21
N VAL A 67 4.03 -9.29 6.37
CA VAL A 67 2.85 -8.61 5.80
C VAL A 67 1.59 -9.28 6.32
N LEU A 68 0.66 -8.46 6.80
CA LEU A 68 -0.65 -8.87 7.26
C LEU A 68 -1.72 -8.36 6.28
N PHE A 69 -2.40 -9.32 5.64
CA PHE A 69 -3.48 -9.05 4.69
C PHE A 69 -4.81 -8.87 5.44
N ASP A 70 -4.93 -7.78 6.20
CA ASP A 70 -6.15 -7.43 6.93
C ASP A 70 -7.15 -6.61 6.12
N ASN A 71 -6.82 -6.23 4.88
CA ASN A 71 -7.79 -5.58 4.02
C ASN A 71 -8.76 -6.67 3.54
N PRO A 72 -10.02 -6.72 4.01
CA PRO A 72 -11.01 -7.58 3.37
C PRO A 72 -11.24 -6.93 2.00
N GLY A 73 -10.40 -7.32 1.03
CA GLY A 73 -10.57 -6.91 -0.35
C GLY A 73 -12.04 -7.08 -0.66
N ILE A 74 -12.67 -5.99 -1.12
CA ILE A 74 -14.10 -5.89 -1.45
C ILE A 74 -14.46 -7.19 -2.16
N SER A 75 -15.01 -8.13 -1.39
CA SER A 75 -15.32 -9.46 -1.84
C SER A 75 -16.70 -9.26 -2.43
N GLY A 76 -16.71 -8.99 -3.75
CA GLY A 76 -17.89 -8.95 -4.60
C GLY A 76 -19.16 -8.51 -3.90
N THR A 77 -19.41 -7.21 -3.84
CA THR A 77 -20.81 -6.76 -3.82
C THR A 77 -21.19 -6.49 -5.27
N GLU A 78 -21.38 -7.57 -6.03
CA GLU A 78 -22.32 -7.55 -7.16
C GLU A 78 -23.72 -7.41 -6.54
N ILE A 79 -24.34 -6.24 -6.72
CA ILE A 79 -25.80 -6.06 -6.57
C ILE A 79 -26.39 -5.98 -7.97
#